data_AF-A0A822BKS0-F1
#
_entry.id   AF-A0A822BKS0-F1
#
_cell.length_a   1.000
_cell.length_b   1.000
_cell.length_c   1.000
_cell.angle_alpha   90.00
_cell.angle_beta   90.00
_cell.angle_gamma   90.00
#
_symmetry.space_group_name_H-M   'P 1'
#
loop_
_entity.id
_entity.type
_entity.pdbx_description
1 polymer ?
#
loop_
_entity_poly.entity_id
_entity_poly.type
_entity_poly.pdbx_seq_one_letter_code
_entity_poly.pdbx_strand_id
1 'polypeptide(L)'
;FERQTFDFQAYSDKCYAQWGARPRPEWSYLEYGGNDVTDFRYHSNIVFTNGNLDPWVVGGLLTQVAPRLPVIFIEGAAHHLDLRGANRADPPSVRKAREKIIALIKKWIS
;
A
#
# COMPACT_ATOMS: atom_id res chain seq x y z
N PHE A 1 17.40 -19.95 -2.79
CA PHE A 1 17.76 -18.57 -2.44
C PHE A 1 18.57 -18.59 -1.17
N GLU A 2 19.67 -17.84 -1.14
CA GLU A 2 20.50 -17.71 0.07
C GLU A 2 19.91 -16.65 0.99
N ARG A 3 20.04 -16.87 2.30
CA ARG A 3 19.55 -15.92 3.30
C ARG A 3 20.43 -14.68 3.28
N GLN A 4 19.84 -13.52 3.06
CA GLN A 4 20.48 -12.23 3.27
C GLN A 4 19.77 -11.50 4.41
N THR A 5 20.54 -11.05 5.40
CA THR A 5 20.03 -10.22 6.50
C THR A 5 20.19 -8.75 6.15
N PHE A 6 19.19 -7.94 6.48
CA PHE A 6 19.29 -6.49 6.36
C PHE A 6 20.16 -5.91 7.48
N ASP A 7 21.20 -5.17 7.12
CA ASP A 7 22.07 -4.43 8.04
C ASP A 7 21.81 -2.93 7.87
N PHE A 8 21.13 -2.35 8.87
CA PHE A 8 20.79 -0.93 8.86
C PHE A 8 22.01 -0.03 9.00
N GLN A 9 23.03 -0.44 9.75
CA GLN A 9 24.25 0.36 9.94
C GLN A 9 25.01 0.47 8.62
N ALA A 10 25.25 -0.67 7.96
CA ALA A 10 25.89 -0.70 6.65
C ALA A 10 25.10 0.10 5.59
N TYR A 11 23.76 0.05 5.64
CA TYR A 11 22.90 0.88 4.77
C TYR A 11 23.05 2.38 5.08
N SER A 12 22.99 2.76 6.36
CA SER A 12 23.13 4.14 6.82
C SER A 12 24.49 4.75 6.46
N ASP A 13 25.57 3.99 6.58
CA ASP A 13 26.92 4.43 6.21
C ASP A 13 27.05 4.65 4.70
N LYS A 14 26.45 3.77 3.88
CA LYS A 14 26.37 3.97 2.43
C LYS A 14 25.59 5.24 2.07
N CYS A 15 24.44 5.48 2.71
CA CYS A 15 23.66 6.70 2.50
C CYS A 15 24.47 7.95 2.86
N TYR A 16 25.19 7.94 3.98
CA TYR A 16 25.99 9.08 4.40
C TYR A 16 27.16 9.35 3.45
N ALA A 17 27.85 8.30 2.99
CA ALA A 17 28.95 8.43 2.04
C ALA A 17 28.48 9.02 0.70
N GLN A 18 27.27 8.68 0.25
CA GLN A 18 26.74 9.14 -1.03
C GLN A 18 26.07 10.52 -0.96
N TRP A 19 25.37 10.82 0.14
CA TRP A 19 24.45 11.96 0.22
C TRP A 19 24.72 12.91 1.40
N GLY A 20 25.70 12.61 2.26
CA GLY A 20 25.97 13.39 3.48
C GLY A 20 24.85 13.33 4.53
N ALA A 21 23.89 12.41 4.36
CA ALA A 21 22.70 12.28 5.18
C ALA A 21 22.51 10.85 5.68
N ARG A 22 22.00 10.70 6.91
CA ARG A 22 21.66 9.40 7.49
C ARG A 22 20.14 9.20 7.51
N PRO A 23 19.63 8.00 7.16
CA PRO A 23 18.21 7.69 7.25
C PRO A 23 17.70 7.80 8.69
N ARG A 24 16.45 8.28 8.85
CA ARG A 24 15.70 8.25 10.10
C ARG A 24 14.65 7.15 9.99
N PRO A 25 14.93 5.90 10.43
CA PRO A 25 14.10 4.75 10.11
C PRO A 25 12.69 4.83 10.73
N GLU A 26 12.56 5.61 11.80
CA GLU A 26 11.31 5.76 12.56
C GLU A 26 10.43 6.90 12.06
N TRP A 27 11.00 7.80 11.25
CA TRP A 27 10.34 9.06 10.91
C TRP A 27 9.00 8.86 10.22
N SER A 28 8.90 7.88 9.32
CA SER A 28 7.69 7.64 8.54
C SER A 28 6.48 7.30 9.43
N TYR A 29 6.63 6.45 10.43
CA TYR A 29 5.50 6.08 11.30
C TYR A 29 5.26 7.09 12.44
N LEU A 30 6.27 7.88 12.82
CA LEU A 30 6.07 9.01 13.73
C LEU A 30 5.24 10.12 13.07
N GLU A 31 5.43 10.34 11.76
CA GLU A 31 4.74 11.40 11.02
C GLU A 31 3.37 10.93 10.50
N TYR A 32 3.28 9.72 9.92
CA TYR A 32 2.10 9.25 9.19
C TYR A 32 1.32 8.13 9.89
N GLY A 33 1.82 7.64 11.04
CA GLY A 33 1.29 6.43 11.68
C GLY A 33 1.65 5.14 10.93
N GLY A 34 1.00 4.04 11.28
CA GLY A 34 1.21 2.74 10.65
C GLY A 34 2.24 1.87 11.37
N ASN A 35 2.67 2.29 12.56
CA ASN A 35 3.31 1.38 13.51
C ASN A 35 2.28 0.37 14.05
N ASP A 36 1.02 0.82 14.24
CA ASP A 36 -0.14 -0.02 14.43
C ASP A 36 -1.16 0.27 13.32
N VAL A 37 -1.74 -0.77 12.71
CA VAL A 37 -2.77 -0.60 11.66
C VAL A 37 -3.99 0.20 12.13
N THR A 38 -4.26 0.19 13.44
CA THR A 38 -5.33 0.97 14.06
C THR A 38 -5.03 2.46 14.09
N ASP A 39 -3.79 2.91 13.86
CA ASP A 39 -3.44 4.34 13.73
C ASP A 39 -4.27 5.00 12.62
N PHE A 40 -4.61 4.24 11.58
CA PHE A 40 -5.39 4.75 10.47
C PHE A 40 -6.85 5.02 10.84
N ARG A 41 -7.40 4.50 11.94
CA ARG A 41 -8.85 4.55 12.27
C ARG A 41 -9.50 5.94 12.27
N TYR A 42 -8.70 6.98 12.49
CA TYR A 42 -9.18 8.37 12.53
C TYR A 42 -9.23 9.04 11.15
N HIS A 43 -8.66 8.41 10.12
CA HIS A 43 -8.65 8.91 8.75
C HIS A 43 -9.96 8.56 8.03
N SER A 44 -10.17 9.15 6.86
CA SER A 44 -11.34 8.92 6.02
C SER A 44 -11.02 9.12 4.55
N ASN A 45 -11.87 8.58 3.68
CA ASN A 45 -11.85 8.79 2.24
C ASN A 45 -10.55 8.33 1.56
N ILE A 46 -9.98 7.24 2.06
CA ILE A 46 -8.86 6.51 1.47
C ILE A 46 -9.32 5.09 1.22
N VAL A 47 -9.14 4.60 0.00
CA VAL A 47 -9.38 3.19 -0.35
C VAL A 47 -8.02 2.51 -0.52
N PHE A 48 -7.78 1.45 0.24
CA PHE A 48 -6.55 0.66 0.12
C PHE A 48 -6.83 -0.54 -0.79
N THR A 49 -6.13 -0.62 -1.92
CA THR A 49 -6.24 -1.74 -2.86
C THR A 49 -4.98 -2.58 -2.83
N ASN A 50 -5.13 -3.90 -2.85
CA ASN A 50 -4.00 -4.82 -2.88
C ASN A 50 -4.29 -6.02 -3.78
N GLY A 51 -3.29 -6.42 -4.57
CA GLY A 51 -3.33 -7.66 -5.34
C GLY A 51 -2.69 -8.82 -4.59
N ASN A 52 -3.26 -10.02 -4.68
CA ASN A 52 -2.73 -11.18 -3.94
C ASN A 52 -1.41 -11.74 -4.49
N LEU A 53 -1.06 -11.40 -5.74
CA LEU A 53 0.22 -11.76 -6.35
C LEU A 53 1.29 -10.69 -6.15
N ASP A 54 0.95 -9.58 -5.51
CA ASP A 54 1.90 -8.50 -5.23
C ASP A 54 2.75 -8.85 -3.99
N PRO A 55 4.09 -8.97 -4.09
CA PRO A 55 4.92 -9.20 -2.91
C PRO A 55 4.83 -8.05 -1.88
N TRP A 56 4.41 -6.85 -2.29
CA TRP A 56 4.23 -5.71 -1.40
C TRP A 56 2.97 -5.79 -0.54
N VAL A 57 2.07 -6.74 -0.80
CA VAL A 57 0.79 -6.89 -0.09
C VAL A 57 0.95 -7.03 1.42
N VAL A 58 2.04 -7.65 1.87
CA VAL A 58 2.33 -7.88 3.29
C VAL A 58 2.62 -6.59 4.06
N GLY A 59 3.01 -5.52 3.37
CA GLY A 59 3.22 -4.19 3.95
C GLY A 59 1.99 -3.27 3.87
N GLY A 60 0.89 -3.75 3.28
CA GLY A 60 -0.33 -2.97 3.09
C GLY A 60 -1.35 -3.13 4.21
N LEU A 61 -2.41 -2.32 4.15
CA LEU A 61 -3.58 -2.48 5.01
C LEU A 61 -4.55 -3.52 4.41
N LEU A 62 -4.63 -4.70 5.02
CA LEU A 62 -5.41 -5.84 4.51
C LEU A 62 -6.78 -6.02 5.16
N THR A 63 -6.98 -5.38 6.31
CA THR A 63 -8.24 -5.44 7.07
C THR A 63 -8.80 -4.04 7.24
N GLN A 64 -10.11 -3.90 7.04
CA GLN A 64 -10.78 -2.62 7.24
C GLN A 64 -10.81 -2.24 8.72
N VAL A 65 -10.07 -1.20 9.09
CA VAL A 65 -9.98 -0.70 10.48
C VAL A 65 -11.03 0.35 10.84
N ALA A 66 -11.70 0.94 9.83
CA ALA A 66 -12.80 1.88 10.03
C ALA A 66 -13.78 1.86 8.83
N PRO A 67 -15.08 2.15 9.03
CA PRO A 67 -16.07 2.20 7.93
C PRO A 67 -15.74 3.19 6.80
N ARG A 68 -14.95 4.23 7.10
CA ARG A 68 -14.55 5.27 6.13
C ARG A 68 -13.23 4.96 5.41
N LEU A 69 -12.65 3.78 5.64
CA LEU A 69 -11.37 3.34 5.08
C LEU A 69 -11.52 1.95 4.45
N PRO A 70 -12.24 1.84 3.32
CA PRO A 70 -12.47 0.57 2.66
C PRO A 70 -11.15 -0.06 2.19
N VAL A 71 -11.08 -1.39 2.32
CA VAL A 71 -9.98 -2.21 1.78
C VAL A 71 -10.54 -3.11 0.66
N ILE A 72 -9.86 -3.16 -0.47
CA ILE A 72 -10.23 -3.99 -1.63
C ILE A 72 -9.08 -4.92 -1.98
N PHE A 73 -9.30 -6.21 -1.78
CA PHE A 73 -8.38 -7.26 -2.21
C PHE A 73 -8.74 -7.75 -3.61
N ILE A 74 -7.74 -7.86 -4.49
CA ILE A 74 -7.92 -8.13 -5.92
C ILE A 74 -7.22 -9.45 -6.27
N GLU A 75 -8.01 -10.52 -6.36
CA GLU A 75 -7.52 -11.85 -6.72
C GLU A 75 -6.94 -11.88 -8.13
N GLY A 76 -5.78 -12.50 -8.32
CA GLY A 76 -5.05 -12.57 -9.59
C GLY A 76 -4.39 -11.26 -10.02
N ALA A 77 -4.39 -10.22 -9.17
CA ALA A 77 -3.67 -8.98 -9.45
C ALA A 77 -2.27 -9.00 -8.81
N ALA A 78 -1.30 -8.53 -9.57
CA ALA A 78 0.01 -8.14 -9.07
C ALA A 78 0.01 -6.65 -8.70
N HIS A 79 1.19 -6.02 -8.68
CA HIS A 79 1.40 -4.65 -8.22
C HIS A 79 0.45 -3.64 -8.91
N HIS A 80 -0.48 -3.10 -8.12
CA HIS A 80 -1.45 -2.04 -8.45
C HIS A 80 -2.12 -2.17 -9.84
N LEU A 81 -2.59 -3.37 -10.21
CA LEU A 81 -3.22 -3.65 -11.51
C LEU A 81 -4.46 -2.77 -11.77
N ASP A 82 -5.18 -2.40 -10.72
CA ASP A 82 -6.35 -1.52 -10.74
C ASP A 82 -6.06 -0.14 -11.33
N LEU A 83 -4.84 0.38 -11.18
CA LEU A 83 -4.43 1.67 -11.76
C LEU A 83 -4.06 1.63 -13.24
N ARG A 84 -3.86 0.43 -13.82
CA ARG A 84 -3.49 0.31 -15.24
C ARG A 84 -4.69 0.59 -16.15
N GLY A 85 -4.40 0.97 -17.39
CA GLY A 85 -5.42 1.07 -18.44
C GLY A 85 -6.14 -0.26 -18.66
N ALA A 86 -7.41 -0.18 -19.06
CA ALA A 86 -8.25 -1.36 -19.27
C ALA A 86 -7.69 -2.28 -20.36
N ASN A 87 -7.77 -3.59 -20.12
CA ASN A 87 -7.33 -4.62 -21.06
C ASN A 87 -8.41 -5.70 -21.19
N ARG A 88 -8.54 -6.30 -22.39
CA ARG A 88 -9.46 -7.42 -22.62
C ARG A 88 -9.11 -8.66 -21.78
N ALA A 89 -7.84 -8.81 -21.43
CA ALA A 89 -7.33 -9.89 -20.57
C ALA A 89 -7.42 -9.59 -19.07
N ASP A 90 -7.99 -8.43 -18.66
CA ASP A 90 -8.14 -8.11 -17.25
C ASP A 90 -8.98 -9.18 -16.53
N PRO A 91 -8.52 -9.72 -15.39
CA PRO A 91 -9.31 -10.65 -14.62
C PRO A 91 -10.61 -9.98 -14.15
N PRO A 92 -11.73 -10.70 -14.03
CA PRO A 92 -12.99 -10.10 -13.56
C PRO A 92 -12.88 -9.40 -12.20
N SER A 93 -11.95 -9.84 -11.34
CA SER A 93 -11.65 -9.24 -10.04
C SER A 93 -11.23 -7.77 -10.14
N VAL A 94 -10.29 -7.41 -11.01
CA VAL A 94 -9.82 -6.02 -11.14
C VAL A 94 -10.89 -5.11 -11.75
N ARG A 95 -11.72 -5.63 -12.66
CA ARG A 95 -12.86 -4.89 -13.21
C ARG A 95 -13.86 -4.51 -12.13
N LYS A 96 -14.25 -5.48 -11.28
CA LYS A 96 -15.11 -5.24 -10.11
C LYS A 96 -14.47 -4.30 -9.09
N ALA A 97 -13.15 -4.39 -8.88
CA ALA A 97 -12.42 -3.48 -8.01
C ALA A 97 -12.52 -2.03 -8.52
N ARG A 98 -12.27 -1.80 -9.81
CA ARG A 98 -12.39 -0.47 -10.44
C ARG A 98 -13.80 0.10 -10.33
N GLU A 99 -14.83 -0.71 -10.52
CA GLU A 99 -16.24 -0.29 -10.33
C GLU A 99 -16.50 0.19 -8.89
N LYS A 100 -16.02 -0.55 -7.88
CA LYS A 100 -16.12 -0.16 -6.46
C LYS A 100 -15.34 1.13 -6.18
N ILE A 101 -14.12 1.26 -6.70
CA ILE A 101 -13.28 2.46 -6.54
C ILE A 101 -13.99 3.68 -7.14
N ILE A 102 -14.54 3.56 -8.34
CA ILE A 102 -15.30 4.65 -8.98
C ILE A 102 -16.53 5.02 -8.15
N ALA A 103 -17.26 4.06 -7.60
CA ALA A 103 -18.41 4.33 -6.74
C ALA A 103 -18.02 5.09 -5.46
N LEU A 104 -16.88 4.73 -4.84
CA LEU A 104 -16.33 5.44 -3.69
C LEU A 104 -15.93 6.87 -4.04
N ILE A 105 -15.19 7.07 -5.14
CA ILE A 105 -14.78 8.40 -5.61
C ILE A 105 -16.01 9.26 -5.89
N LYS A 106 -17.02 8.72 -6.58
CA LYS A 106 -18.28 9.44 -6.85
C LYS A 106 -18.99 9.88 -5.56
N LYS A 107 -18.97 9.04 -4.52
CA LYS A 107 -19.53 9.37 -3.21
C LYS A 107 -18.73 10.45 -2.47
N TRP A 108 -17.42 10.56 -2.71
CA TRP A 108 -16.58 11.56 -2.05
C TRP A 108 -16.63 12.94 -2.71
N ILE A 109 -16.96 13.01 -4.00
CA ILE A 109 -17.09 14.28 -4.73
C ILE A 109 -18.52 14.86 -4.73
N SER A 110 -19.51 14.08 -4.29
CA SER A 110 -20.91 14.51 -4.18
C SER A 110 -21.16 15.28 -2.89
#